data_AF-A0A9N9IPM9-F1
#
_entry.id   AF-A0A9N9IPM9-F1
#
_cell.length_a   1.000
_cell.length_b   1.000
_cell.length_c   1.000
_cell.angle_alpha   90.00
_cell.angle_beta   90.00
_cell.angle_gamma   90.00
#
_symmetry.space_group_name_H-M   'P 1'
#
loop_
_entity.id
_entity.type
_entity.pdbx_description
1 polymer ?
#
loop_
_entity_poly.entity_id
_entity_poly.type
_entity_poly.pdbx_seq_one_letter_code
_entity_poly.pdbx_strand_id
1 'polypeptide(L)'
;EKLGFGSENQEEKPVKKDDITENEELKNNQTLTSSERQTRLQQNQQKLDQIQSIFNSKDTQQQPTNNNFPTVKDKNFLRTFRDELNGASAEFPAYFWECIPVSSNTIDKEFEFVLVNSGALNNIRQDYSSFQEHFRKSNDGQAVSFSSFSGDTLIVPVPQGADYKNITKFTNNTSLEQWNALWQKVGEKMEENLINAGGATR
;
A
#
# COMPACT_ATOMS: atom_id res chain seq x y z
N GLU A 1 -50.75 -47.96 -21.91
CA GLU A 1 -51.28 -47.97 -20.53
C GLU A 1 -50.15 -47.59 -19.56
N LYS A 2 -50.42 -46.58 -18.70
CA LYS A 2 -49.83 -46.19 -17.39
C LYS A 2 -48.29 -46.13 -17.25
N LEU A 3 -47.69 -44.95 -17.09
CA LEU A 3 -47.64 -44.02 -15.93
C LEU A 3 -46.74 -44.49 -14.77
N GLY A 4 -45.76 -43.64 -14.42
CA GLY A 4 -44.95 -43.72 -13.21
C GLY A 4 -43.99 -42.53 -13.10
N PHE A 5 -44.53 -41.33 -12.88
CA PHE A 5 -43.78 -40.14 -12.46
C PHE A 5 -43.32 -40.31 -11.01
N GLY A 6 -42.02 -40.18 -10.77
CA GLY A 6 -41.44 -39.98 -9.45
C GLY A 6 -40.82 -38.58 -9.39
N SER A 7 -41.52 -37.67 -8.73
CA SER A 7 -41.14 -36.29 -8.44
C SER A 7 -40.13 -36.24 -7.31
N GLU A 8 -38.95 -35.67 -7.55
CA GLU A 8 -38.05 -35.23 -6.48
C GLU A 8 -38.10 -33.70 -6.41
N ASN A 9 -38.66 -33.22 -5.29
CA ASN A 9 -38.81 -31.80 -4.97
C ASN A 9 -37.44 -31.15 -4.82
N GLN A 10 -37.14 -30.15 -5.67
CA GLN A 10 -36.12 -29.17 -5.38
C GLN A 10 -36.68 -28.17 -4.37
N GLU A 11 -36.14 -28.20 -3.16
CA GLU A 11 -36.38 -27.19 -2.14
C GLU A 11 -35.57 -25.94 -2.51
N GLU A 12 -36.20 -25.00 -3.23
CA GLU A 12 -35.66 -23.66 -3.47
C GLU A 12 -35.45 -22.95 -2.13
N LYS A 13 -34.19 -22.84 -1.70
CA LYS A 13 -33.81 -21.86 -0.67
C LYS A 13 -33.75 -20.47 -1.32
N PRO A 14 -34.29 -19.43 -0.66
CA PRO A 14 -34.36 -18.09 -1.23
C PRO A 14 -32.96 -17.50 -1.37
N VAL A 15 -32.59 -17.16 -2.61
CA VAL A 15 -31.41 -16.33 -2.92
C VAL A 15 -31.61 -14.97 -2.26
N LYS A 16 -30.81 -14.67 -1.23
CA LYS A 16 -30.77 -13.34 -0.63
C LYS A 16 -30.25 -12.34 -1.67
N LYS A 17 -31.01 -11.28 -1.87
CA LYS A 17 -30.82 -10.21 -2.86
C LYS A 17 -29.66 -9.24 -2.56
N ASP A 18 -28.64 -9.67 -1.83
CA ASP A 18 -27.57 -8.77 -1.37
C ASP A 18 -26.24 -8.93 -2.14
N ASP A 19 -26.17 -9.87 -3.09
CA ASP A 19 -24.93 -10.27 -3.79
C ASP A 19 -24.55 -9.43 -5.04
N ILE A 20 -25.13 -8.24 -5.23
CA ILE A 20 -24.91 -7.45 -6.47
C ILE A 20 -24.27 -6.07 -6.22
N THR A 21 -24.14 -5.61 -4.97
CA THR A 21 -23.74 -4.21 -4.71
C THR A 21 -22.23 -3.97 -4.54
N GLU A 22 -21.43 -4.98 -4.19
CA GLU A 22 -20.00 -4.78 -3.82
C GLU A 22 -19.03 -4.75 -5.01
N ASN A 23 -19.44 -5.32 -6.15
CA ASN A 23 -18.66 -5.31 -7.39
C ASN A 23 -18.69 -3.92 -8.08
N GLU A 24 -19.53 -2.99 -7.60
CA GLU A 24 -19.52 -1.59 -8.04
C GLU A 24 -18.51 -0.74 -7.26
N GLU A 25 -18.21 -1.02 -5.99
CA GLU A 25 -17.28 -0.19 -5.19
C GLU A 25 -15.83 -0.27 -5.67
N LEU A 26 -15.39 -1.44 -6.15
CA LEU A 26 -14.05 -1.63 -6.73
C LEU A 26 -13.92 -0.99 -8.13
N LYS A 27 -15.01 -0.93 -8.90
CA LYS A 27 -15.09 -0.16 -10.16
C LYS A 27 -15.18 1.34 -9.90
N ASN A 28 -15.79 1.75 -8.79
CA ASN A 28 -15.98 3.16 -8.44
C ASN A 28 -14.68 3.87 -8.02
N ASN A 29 -13.64 3.19 -7.57
CA ASN A 29 -12.36 3.84 -7.26
C ASN A 29 -11.62 4.42 -8.49
N GLN A 30 -11.90 3.90 -9.70
CA GLN A 30 -11.42 4.48 -10.96
C GLN A 30 -12.38 5.55 -11.52
N THR A 31 -13.52 5.76 -10.88
CA THR A 31 -14.65 6.56 -11.38
C THR A 31 -15.12 7.63 -10.38
N LEU A 32 -14.29 7.98 -9.38
CA LEU A 32 -14.67 8.97 -8.37
C LEU A 32 -14.73 10.37 -8.98
N THR A 33 -15.87 11.04 -8.75
CA THR A 33 -16.02 12.47 -9.02
C THR A 33 -15.05 13.28 -8.17
N SER A 34 -14.73 14.50 -8.60
CA SER A 34 -13.82 15.37 -7.86
C SER A 34 -14.30 15.65 -6.43
N SER A 35 -15.61 15.70 -6.19
CA SER A 35 -16.18 15.91 -4.86
C SER A 35 -16.00 14.70 -3.94
N GLU A 36 -16.16 13.47 -4.44
CA GLU A 36 -15.97 12.26 -3.63
C GLU A 36 -14.50 12.07 -3.26
N ARG A 37 -13.58 12.43 -4.17
CA ARG A 37 -12.15 12.49 -3.86
C ARG A 37 -11.86 13.52 -2.76
N GLN A 38 -12.47 14.70 -2.81
CA GLN A 38 -12.33 15.73 -1.77
C GLN A 38 -12.89 15.29 -0.42
N THR A 39 -14.06 14.65 -0.39
CA THR A 39 -14.64 14.14 0.86
C THR A 39 -13.74 13.07 1.48
N ARG A 40 -13.15 12.18 0.67
CA ARG A 40 -12.20 11.17 1.17
C ARG A 40 -10.89 11.78 1.66
N LEU A 41 -10.36 12.77 0.94
CA LEU A 41 -9.18 13.53 1.40
C LEU A 41 -9.46 14.23 2.74
N GLN A 42 -10.65 14.80 2.91
CA GLN A 42 -11.04 15.45 4.16
C GLN A 42 -11.19 14.46 5.32
N GLN A 43 -11.75 13.28 5.07
CA GLN A 43 -11.82 12.20 6.06
C GLN A 43 -10.43 11.66 6.42
N ASN A 44 -9.52 11.56 5.45
CA ASN A 44 -8.14 11.15 5.69
C ASN A 44 -7.37 12.22 6.49
N GLN A 45 -7.61 13.50 6.21
CA GLN A 45 -7.04 14.60 7.00
C GLN A 45 -7.50 14.55 8.46
N GLN A 46 -8.80 14.30 8.71
CA GLN A 46 -9.30 14.17 10.08
C GLN A 46 -8.69 12.99 10.84
N LYS A 47 -8.31 11.91 10.14
CA LYS A 47 -7.60 10.76 10.73
C LYS A 47 -6.14 11.08 11.00
N LEU A 48 -5.49 11.84 10.11
CA LEU A 48 -4.12 12.34 10.32
C LEU A 48 -4.03 13.21 11.57
N ASP A 49 -4.96 14.16 11.72
CA ASP A 49 -4.97 15.06 12.87
C ASP A 49 -5.11 14.27 14.19
N GLN A 50 -5.84 13.16 14.19
CA GLN A 50 -5.96 12.26 15.33
C GLN A 50 -4.66 11.51 15.63
N ILE A 51 -3.98 10.97 14.61
CA ILE A 51 -2.68 10.28 14.76
C ILE A 51 -1.61 11.25 15.27
N GLN A 52 -1.57 12.47 14.73
CA GLN A 52 -0.61 13.49 15.11
C GLN A 52 -0.86 14.00 16.54
N SER A 53 -2.13 14.11 16.96
CA SER A 53 -2.48 14.36 18.36
C SER A 53 -2.00 13.24 19.30
N ILE A 54 -2.04 11.98 18.86
CA ILE A 54 -1.52 10.85 19.64
C ILE A 54 0.00 10.91 19.75
N PHE A 55 0.70 11.26 18.66
CA PHE A 55 2.16 11.37 18.63
C PHE A 55 2.67 12.52 19.51
N ASN A 56 2.08 13.71 19.40
CA ASN A 56 2.42 14.87 20.21
C ASN A 56 2.13 14.68 21.71
N SER A 57 1.23 13.76 22.07
CA SER A 57 0.98 13.42 23.48
C SER A 57 2.07 12.52 24.09
N LYS A 58 2.90 11.87 23.25
CA LYS A 58 3.96 10.95 23.67
C LYS A 58 5.36 11.56 23.61
N ASP A 59 5.55 12.63 22.82
CA ASP A 59 6.83 13.34 22.70
C ASP A 59 6.91 14.56 23.64
N THR A 60 7.10 14.30 24.93
CA THR A 60 7.88 15.23 25.75
C THR A 60 9.27 14.63 25.88
N GLN A 61 10.23 15.22 25.16
CA GLN A 61 11.68 15.01 25.17
C GLN A 61 12.30 14.20 24.01
N GLN A 62 12.39 14.82 22.83
CA GLN A 62 13.64 14.89 22.07
C GLN A 62 13.59 16.00 20.99
N GLN A 63 14.70 16.74 20.87
CA GLN A 63 14.83 17.83 19.88
C GLN A 63 15.28 17.31 18.50
N PRO A 64 14.86 17.95 17.39
CA PRO A 64 15.17 17.50 16.05
C PRO A 64 16.58 17.95 15.63
N THR A 65 17.45 16.99 15.31
CA THR A 65 18.70 17.28 14.60
C THR A 65 18.41 17.36 13.10
N ASN A 66 18.60 18.55 12.53
CA ASN A 66 18.50 18.85 11.10
C ASN A 66 19.23 17.82 10.23
N ASN A 67 18.46 16.92 9.61
CA ASN A 67 18.73 16.13 8.40
C ASN A 67 17.38 15.48 8.02
N ASN A 68 16.43 16.30 7.56
CA ASN A 68 15.00 15.94 7.54
C ASN A 68 14.56 15.01 6.40
N PHE A 69 15.49 14.49 5.60
CA PHE A 69 15.23 13.28 4.83
C PHE A 69 16.05 12.13 5.42
N PRO A 70 15.43 11.14 6.09
CA PRO A 70 16.13 9.91 6.40
C PRO A 70 16.50 9.30 5.05
N THR A 71 17.77 9.43 4.67
CA THR A 71 18.31 8.66 3.55
C THR A 71 17.91 7.22 3.83
N VAL A 72 17.26 6.53 2.89
CA VAL A 72 16.68 5.19 3.12
C VAL A 72 17.75 4.11 3.40
N LYS A 73 19.02 4.53 3.50
CA LYS A 73 20.16 3.80 4.04
C LYS A 73 20.24 3.84 5.57
N ASP A 74 19.46 4.69 6.24
CA ASP A 74 19.34 4.75 7.69
C ASP A 74 18.56 3.54 8.20
N LYS A 75 19.30 2.60 8.79
CA LYS A 75 18.75 1.39 9.39
C LYS A 75 17.81 1.69 10.55
N ASN A 76 18.00 2.81 11.25
CA ASN A 76 17.11 3.19 12.35
C ASN A 76 15.77 3.63 11.80
N PHE A 77 15.75 4.48 10.76
CA PHE A 77 14.51 4.86 10.08
C PHE A 77 13.74 3.63 9.57
N LEU A 78 14.39 2.73 8.82
CA LEU A 78 13.73 1.54 8.27
C LEU A 78 13.14 0.63 9.34
N ARG A 79 13.79 0.55 10.50
CA ARG A 79 13.29 -0.19 11.65
C ARG A 79 12.07 0.50 12.25
N THR A 80 12.17 1.78 12.59
CA THR A 80 11.06 2.55 13.18
C THR A 80 9.85 2.55 12.26
N PHE A 81 10.06 2.72 10.95
CA PHE A 81 8.99 2.68 9.96
C PHE A 81 8.32 1.31 9.88
N ARG A 82 9.10 0.21 9.96
CA ARG A 82 8.54 -1.14 10.04
C ARG A 82 7.71 -1.34 11.30
N ASP A 83 8.23 -0.88 12.44
CA ASP A 83 7.58 -1.01 13.73
C ASP A 83 6.24 -0.25 13.75
N GLU A 84 6.18 0.94 13.14
CA GLU A 84 4.95 1.73 13.01
C GLU A 84 3.90 1.04 12.13
N LEU A 85 4.30 0.51 10.96
CA LEU A 85 3.38 -0.23 10.08
C LEU A 85 2.90 -1.55 10.70
N ASN A 86 3.75 -2.22 11.48
CA ASN A 86 3.37 -3.40 12.27
C ASN A 86 2.38 -3.04 13.38
N GLY A 87 2.63 -1.95 14.11
CA GLY A 87 1.72 -1.44 15.14
C GLY A 87 0.33 -1.15 14.58
N ALA A 88 0.27 -0.41 13.47
CA ALA A 88 -0.99 -0.10 12.79
C ALA A 88 -1.73 -1.34 12.27
N SER A 89 -1.01 -2.42 11.94
CA SER A 89 -1.60 -3.67 11.46
C SER A 89 -2.45 -4.40 12.51
N ALA A 90 -2.31 -4.06 13.79
CA ALA A 90 -3.18 -4.56 14.85
C ALA A 90 -4.60 -3.95 14.80
N GLU A 91 -4.71 -2.71 14.31
CA GLU A 91 -5.99 -1.99 14.21
C GLU A 91 -6.58 -2.05 12.80
N PHE A 92 -5.72 -2.03 11.78
CA PHE A 92 -6.09 -2.05 10.36
C PHE A 92 -5.50 -3.29 9.69
N PRO A 93 -6.26 -4.40 9.56
CA PRO A 93 -5.74 -5.66 9.03
C PRO A 93 -5.33 -5.58 7.55
N ALA A 94 -5.83 -4.58 6.82
CA ALA A 94 -5.34 -4.19 5.51
C ALA A 94 -5.61 -2.70 5.24
N TYR A 95 -4.66 -2.02 4.62
CA TYR A 95 -4.74 -0.59 4.34
C TYR A 95 -3.92 -0.22 3.10
N PHE A 96 -4.25 0.94 2.52
CA PHE A 96 -3.35 1.64 1.61
C PHE A 96 -2.39 2.51 2.43
N TRP A 97 -1.16 2.62 1.94
CA TRP A 97 -0.16 3.54 2.45
C TRP A 97 0.03 4.62 1.39
N GLU A 98 -0.15 5.88 1.78
CA GLU A 98 0.08 7.03 0.90
C GLU A 98 1.00 8.02 1.62
N CYS A 99 1.95 8.62 0.90
CA CYS A 99 2.82 9.65 1.44
C CYS A 99 2.64 10.97 0.69
N ILE A 100 3.04 12.06 1.33
CA ILE A 100 3.12 13.35 0.63
C ILE A 100 4.14 13.22 -0.51
N PRO A 101 3.81 13.71 -1.72
CA PRO A 101 4.75 13.68 -2.84
C PRO A 101 6.09 14.32 -2.47
N VAL A 102 7.16 13.55 -2.64
CA VAL A 102 8.53 14.05 -2.45
C VAL A 102 8.97 14.80 -3.70
N SER A 103 9.39 16.05 -3.52
CA SER A 103 9.78 16.99 -4.55
C SER A 103 10.83 17.95 -4.00
N SER A 104 11.45 18.77 -4.85
CA SER A 104 12.36 19.83 -4.38
C SER A 104 11.73 20.80 -3.37
N ASN A 105 10.39 20.93 -3.36
CA ASN A 105 9.66 21.80 -2.43
C ASN A 105 9.28 21.11 -1.11
N THR A 106 9.40 19.78 -1.04
CA THR A 106 8.96 18.97 0.10
C THR A 106 10.10 18.13 0.69
N ILE A 107 11.27 18.10 0.07
CA ILE A 107 12.43 17.29 0.52
C ILE A 107 12.96 17.70 1.89
N ASP A 108 12.86 18.99 2.23
CA ASP A 108 13.30 19.53 3.52
C ASP A 108 12.22 19.44 4.62
N LYS A 109 11.02 18.95 4.28
CA LYS A 109 9.93 18.76 5.25
C LYS A 109 10.07 17.40 5.93
N GLU A 110 9.48 17.30 7.11
CA GLU A 110 9.35 16.02 7.81
C GLU A 110 8.58 15.01 6.95
N PHE A 111 8.98 13.74 7.06
CA PHE A 111 8.34 12.66 6.34
C PHE A 111 6.97 12.35 6.94
N GLU A 112 5.93 12.49 6.12
CA GLU A 112 4.54 12.25 6.51
C GLU A 112 3.88 11.22 5.60
N PHE A 113 3.07 10.34 6.21
CA PHE A 113 2.27 9.35 5.50
C PHE A 113 0.93 9.11 6.20
N VAL A 114 -0.02 8.56 5.44
CA VAL A 114 -1.35 8.18 5.92
C VAL A 114 -1.59 6.70 5.68
N LEU A 115 -2.35 6.08 6.58
CA LEU A 115 -2.85 4.72 6.41
C LEU A 115 -4.36 4.78 6.20
N VAL A 116 -4.81 4.31 5.03
CA VAL A 116 -6.23 4.29 4.68
C VAL A 116 -6.73 2.86 4.81
N ASN A 117 -7.43 2.57 5.92
CA ASN A 117 -8.04 1.25 6.16
C ASN A 117 -8.90 0.81 4.96
N SER A 118 -8.72 -0.45 4.53
CA SER A 118 -9.46 -1.03 3.42
C SER A 118 -9.68 -2.52 3.65
N GLY A 119 -10.87 -2.87 4.14
CA GLY A 119 -11.28 -4.27 4.34
C GLY A 119 -11.28 -5.09 3.04
N ALA A 120 -11.52 -4.45 1.88
CA ALA A 120 -11.52 -5.11 0.58
C ALA A 120 -10.17 -5.78 0.25
N LEU A 121 -9.06 -5.21 0.70
CA LEU A 121 -7.71 -5.76 0.51
C LEU A 121 -7.46 -7.06 1.31
N ASN A 122 -8.37 -7.48 2.19
CA ASN A 122 -8.29 -8.80 2.83
C ASN A 122 -8.74 -9.92 1.89
N ASN A 123 -9.69 -9.62 0.99
CA ASN A 123 -10.35 -10.60 0.14
C ASN A 123 -9.67 -10.78 -1.23
N ILE A 124 -8.71 -9.92 -1.55
CA ILE A 124 -7.90 -10.09 -2.76
C ILE A 124 -7.00 -11.33 -2.64
N ARG A 125 -6.76 -11.96 -3.79
CA ARG A 125 -5.77 -13.02 -3.93
C ARG A 125 -4.50 -12.41 -4.50
N GLN A 126 -3.36 -12.77 -3.92
CA GLN A 126 -2.06 -12.43 -4.51
C GLN A 126 -1.97 -12.96 -5.94
N ASP A 127 -1.65 -12.08 -6.87
CA ASP A 127 -1.32 -12.39 -8.24
C ASP A 127 -0.15 -11.53 -8.68
N TYR A 128 0.92 -12.19 -9.12
CA TYR A 128 2.14 -11.55 -9.58
C TYR A 128 2.53 -12.05 -10.99
N SER A 129 1.60 -12.70 -11.70
CA SER A 129 1.78 -13.22 -13.05
C SER A 129 2.28 -12.15 -14.01
N SER A 130 1.70 -10.95 -13.94
CA SER A 130 2.06 -9.80 -14.78
C SER A 130 3.49 -9.29 -14.56
N PHE A 131 4.15 -9.68 -13.47
CA PHE A 131 5.49 -9.21 -13.11
C PHE A 131 6.58 -10.29 -13.21
N GLN A 132 6.25 -11.50 -13.68
CA GLN A 132 7.17 -12.64 -13.72
C GLN A 132 8.48 -12.35 -14.47
N GLU A 133 8.42 -11.69 -15.62
CA GLU A 133 9.61 -11.36 -16.41
C GLU A 133 10.53 -10.37 -15.70
N HIS A 134 10.00 -9.53 -14.80
CA HIS A 134 10.79 -8.61 -14.00
C HIS A 134 11.50 -9.35 -12.87
N PHE A 135 10.83 -10.30 -12.22
CA PHE A 135 11.44 -11.10 -11.15
C PHE A 135 12.60 -11.96 -11.64
N ARG A 136 12.50 -12.53 -12.84
CA ARG A 136 13.61 -13.31 -13.45
C ARG A 136 14.87 -12.49 -13.68
N LYS A 137 14.75 -11.16 -13.75
CA LYS A 137 15.87 -10.22 -13.91
C LYS A 137 16.40 -9.68 -12.57
N SER A 138 15.82 -10.11 -11.44
CA SER A 138 16.32 -9.72 -10.12
C SER A 138 17.68 -10.38 -9.87
N ASN A 139 18.67 -9.59 -9.49
CA ASN A 139 20.00 -10.09 -9.15
C ASN A 139 20.09 -10.59 -7.70
N ASP A 140 19.31 -10.01 -6.79
CA ASP A 140 19.34 -10.29 -5.35
C ASP A 140 18.16 -11.16 -4.89
N GLY A 141 17.12 -11.31 -5.71
CA GLY A 141 15.89 -12.02 -5.35
C GLY A 141 15.07 -11.34 -4.26
N GLN A 142 15.36 -10.07 -3.94
CA GLN A 142 14.71 -9.35 -2.85
C GLN A 142 13.64 -8.39 -3.35
N ALA A 143 14.00 -7.47 -4.25
CA ALA A 143 13.08 -6.49 -4.81
C ALA A 143 13.47 -6.14 -6.25
N VAL A 144 12.51 -5.71 -7.05
CA VAL A 144 12.75 -5.21 -8.41
C VAL A 144 12.09 -3.86 -8.62
N SER A 145 12.67 -3.06 -9.51
CA SER A 145 12.09 -1.81 -9.99
C SER A 145 11.99 -1.83 -11.51
N PHE A 146 10.88 -1.37 -12.07
CA PHE A 146 10.67 -1.29 -13.51
C PHE A 146 9.58 -0.26 -13.84
N SER A 147 9.58 0.24 -15.08
CA SER A 147 8.54 1.16 -15.55
C SER A 147 7.21 0.44 -15.79
N SER A 148 6.13 1.03 -15.31
CA SER A 148 4.76 0.69 -15.69
C SER A 148 4.45 1.14 -17.12
N PHE A 149 3.29 0.73 -17.63
CA PHE A 149 2.79 1.18 -18.94
C PHE A 149 2.49 2.69 -18.99
N SER A 150 2.17 3.32 -17.84
CA SER A 150 2.00 4.78 -17.74
C SER A 150 3.31 5.55 -17.67
N GLY A 151 4.45 4.85 -17.51
CA GLY A 151 5.78 5.44 -17.33
C GLY A 151 6.19 5.62 -15.87
N ASP A 152 5.30 5.38 -14.91
CA ASP A 152 5.63 5.42 -13.48
C ASP A 152 6.60 4.30 -13.11
N THR A 153 7.54 4.57 -12.19
CA THR A 153 8.43 3.53 -11.64
C THR A 153 7.68 2.71 -10.60
N LEU A 154 7.50 1.42 -10.87
CA LEU A 154 6.98 0.46 -9.91
C LEU A 154 8.14 -0.22 -9.17
N ILE A 155 7.97 -0.40 -7.87
CA ILE A 155 8.93 -1.07 -6.99
C ILE A 155 8.17 -2.12 -6.22
N VAL A 156 8.57 -3.39 -6.38
CA VAL A 156 7.81 -4.53 -5.86
C VAL A 156 8.75 -5.56 -5.23
N PRO A 157 8.34 -6.22 -4.13
CA PRO A 157 9.11 -7.31 -3.56
C PRO A 157 9.05 -8.52 -4.48
N VAL A 158 10.16 -9.25 -4.59
CA VAL A 158 10.19 -10.52 -5.32
C VAL A 158 9.46 -11.58 -4.47
N PRO A 159 8.48 -12.33 -5.02
CA PRO A 159 7.78 -13.35 -4.25
C PRO A 159 8.74 -14.46 -3.74
N GLN A 160 8.78 -14.66 -2.41
CA GLN A 160 9.60 -15.69 -1.75
C GLN A 160 8.75 -16.81 -1.13
N GLY A 161 7.54 -17.04 -1.66
CA GLY A 161 6.61 -18.07 -1.19
C GLY A 161 5.63 -17.64 -0.09
N ALA A 162 5.81 -16.44 0.49
CA ALA A 162 4.88 -15.84 1.42
C ALA A 162 3.77 -15.01 0.73
N ASP A 163 2.69 -14.72 1.47
CA ASP A 163 1.60 -13.83 1.05
C ASP A 163 1.99 -12.36 1.27
N TYR A 164 2.08 -11.59 0.17
CA TYR A 164 2.38 -10.16 0.07
C TYR A 164 1.26 -9.38 -0.62
N LYS A 165 0.03 -9.91 -0.64
CA LYS A 165 -1.12 -9.27 -1.33
C LYS A 165 -1.39 -7.81 -0.96
N ASN A 166 -1.01 -7.39 0.25
CA ASN A 166 -1.13 -6.03 0.73
C ASN A 166 0.05 -5.69 1.66
N ILE A 167 0.23 -4.41 1.98
CA ILE A 167 1.39 -3.96 2.77
C ILE A 167 1.40 -4.59 4.18
N THR A 168 0.26 -4.80 4.82
CA THR A 168 0.17 -5.50 6.12
C THR A 168 0.73 -6.92 6.02
N LYS A 169 0.33 -7.69 5.00
CA LYS A 169 0.81 -9.05 4.75
C LYS A 169 2.29 -9.05 4.40
N PHE A 170 2.74 -8.10 3.59
CA PHE A 170 4.16 -7.92 3.31
C PHE A 170 4.98 -7.64 4.58
N THR A 171 4.64 -6.61 5.37
CA THR A 171 5.39 -6.21 6.57
C THR A 171 5.50 -7.35 7.60
N ASN A 172 4.40 -8.13 7.76
CA ASN A 172 4.34 -9.26 8.68
C ASN A 172 5.14 -10.49 8.20
N ASN A 173 5.17 -10.75 6.89
CA ASN A 173 5.72 -11.99 6.35
C ASN A 173 7.10 -11.83 5.70
N THR A 174 7.58 -10.61 5.49
CA THR A 174 8.88 -10.35 4.86
C THR A 174 10.06 -10.58 5.80
N SER A 175 11.17 -11.04 5.24
CA SER A 175 12.47 -11.03 5.92
C SER A 175 12.95 -9.57 6.11
N LEU A 176 13.85 -9.34 7.08
CA LEU A 176 14.50 -8.04 7.25
C LEU A 176 15.32 -7.64 6.02
N GLU A 177 15.95 -8.61 5.36
CA GLU A 177 16.72 -8.38 4.14
C GLU A 177 15.84 -7.84 3.02
N GLN A 178 14.70 -8.50 2.76
CA GLN A 178 13.77 -8.07 1.72
C GLN A 178 13.08 -6.74 2.07
N TRP A 179 12.75 -6.52 3.35
CA TRP A 179 12.22 -5.24 3.82
C TRP A 179 13.19 -4.10 3.49
N ASN A 180 14.45 -4.27 3.88
CA ASN A 180 15.49 -3.27 3.66
C ASN A 180 15.72 -3.06 2.16
N ALA A 181 15.83 -4.13 1.37
CA ALA A 181 16.06 -4.04 -0.06
C ALA A 181 14.92 -3.32 -0.81
N LEU A 182 13.66 -3.58 -0.43
CA LEU A 182 12.51 -2.90 -1.04
C LEU A 182 12.58 -1.40 -0.78
N TRP A 183 12.67 -1.00 0.48
CA TRP A 183 12.61 0.41 0.84
C TRP A 183 13.87 1.17 0.42
N GLN A 184 15.05 0.56 0.46
CA GLN A 184 16.26 1.15 -0.12
C GLN A 184 16.07 1.47 -1.60
N LYS A 185 15.48 0.54 -2.37
CA LYS A 185 15.18 0.75 -3.79
C LYS A 185 14.15 1.87 -4.01
N VAL A 186 13.18 2.04 -3.10
CA VAL A 186 12.27 3.20 -3.08
C VAL A 186 13.06 4.50 -2.93
N GLY A 187 13.94 4.58 -1.94
CA GLY A 187 14.81 5.73 -1.73
C GLY A 187 15.68 6.07 -2.94
N GLU A 188 16.35 5.05 -3.50
CA GLU A 188 17.21 5.18 -4.68
C GLU A 188 16.45 5.73 -5.89
N LYS A 189 15.29 5.16 -6.21
CA LYS A 189 14.50 5.59 -7.38
C LYS A 189 13.88 6.96 -7.20
N MET A 190 13.53 7.33 -5.98
CA MET A 190 13.06 8.68 -5.67
C MET A 190 14.18 9.71 -5.78
N GLU A 191 15.38 9.41 -5.29
CA GLU A 191 16.57 10.27 -5.44
C GLU A 191 16.92 10.46 -6.93
N GLU A 192 16.96 9.38 -7.71
CA GLU A 192 17.14 9.44 -9.17
C GLU A 192 16.09 10.35 -9.83
N ASN A 193 14.82 10.22 -9.45
CA ASN A 193 13.73 11.03 -9.99
C ASN A 193 13.86 12.51 -9.63
N LEU A 194 14.28 12.85 -8.40
CA LEU A 194 14.50 14.23 -7.98
C LEU A 194 15.67 14.88 -8.73
N ILE A 195 16.77 14.15 -8.91
CA ILE A 195 17.92 14.61 -9.69
C ILE A 195 17.51 14.86 -11.13
N ASN A 196 16.78 13.92 -11.74
CA ASN A 196 16.31 14.05 -13.12
C ASN A 196 15.30 15.20 -13.28
N ALA A 197 14.41 15.40 -12.30
CA ALA A 197 13.45 16.50 -12.30
C ALA A 197 14.11 17.87 -12.08
N GLY A 198 15.23 17.93 -11.35
CA GLY A 198 16.03 19.15 -11.18
C GLY A 198 16.94 19.49 -12.37
N GLY A 199 17.23 18.52 -13.24
CA GLY A 199 17.99 18.69 -14.49
C GLY A 199 17.13 18.86 -15.75
N ALA A 200 15.85 18.50 -15.68
CA ALA A 200 14.89 18.68 -16.76
C ALA A 200 14.13 20.00 -16.58
N THR A 201 14.40 20.97 -17.47
CA THR A 201 13.49 22.09 -17.68
C THR A 201 12.16 21.50 -18.17
N ARG A 202 11.12 21.51 -17.33
CA ARG A 202 9.74 21.33 -17.78
C ARG A 202 9.30 22.56 -18.57
#